data_AF-A0A099IAC2-F1
#
_entry.id   AF-A0A099IAC2-F1
#
_cell.length_a   1.000
_cell.length_b   1.000
_cell.length_c   1.000
_cell.angle_alpha   90.00
_cell.angle_beta   90.00
_cell.angle_gamma   90.00
#
_symmetry.space_group_name_H-M   'P 1'
#
loop_
_entity.id
_entity.type
_entity.pdbx_description
1 polymer ?
#
loop_
_entity_poly.entity_id
_entity_poly.type
_entity_poly.pdbx_seq_one_letter_code
_entity_poly.pdbx_strand_id
1 'polypeptide(L)'
;MNDHRYYPKNAVRICLHEPQQDDFDGTLFSCIRKKGFSFHNFTSFIILTEEILDFVGKPQSFQEKRTFNKEKKYLRIENLHIQEDCSYIYEQHGAYATYDIIIMTRRKSDWQGIVKKDEEVIGEFKSILELMHLLVVR
;
A
#
# COMPACT_ATOMS: atom_id res chain seq x y z
N MET A 1 -7.40 -28.40 -6.57
CA MET A 1 -6.32 -27.98 -5.67
C MET A 1 -6.44 -26.47 -5.55
N ASN A 2 -6.98 -25.96 -4.43
CA ASN A 2 -7.03 -24.52 -4.19
C ASN A 2 -5.61 -24.06 -3.88
N ASP A 3 -4.93 -23.54 -4.89
CA ASP A 3 -3.71 -22.77 -4.73
C ASP A 3 -4.11 -21.46 -4.04
N HIS A 4 -4.18 -21.47 -2.71
CA HIS A 4 -4.45 -20.27 -1.94
C HIS A 4 -3.24 -19.36 -2.07
N ARG A 5 -3.27 -18.47 -3.07
CA ARG A 5 -2.24 -17.44 -3.25
C ARG A 5 -2.18 -16.57 -2.01
N TYR A 6 -1.05 -16.61 -1.32
CA TYR A 6 -0.81 -15.81 -0.13
C TYR A 6 -0.46 -14.37 -0.51
N TYR A 7 -1.32 -13.43 -0.12
CA TYR A 7 -1.02 -11.99 -0.24
C TYR A 7 -0.26 -11.49 1.01
N PRO A 8 0.95 -10.90 0.86
CA PRO A 8 1.77 -10.49 2.01
C PRO A 8 1.12 -9.40 2.87
N LYS A 9 1.20 -9.51 4.20
CA LYS A 9 0.63 -8.52 5.13
C LYS A 9 1.34 -7.16 5.10
N ASN A 10 2.61 -7.14 4.69
CA ASN A 10 3.43 -5.94 4.49
C ASN A 10 3.30 -5.37 3.07
N ALA A 11 2.32 -5.81 2.30
CA ALA A 11 2.06 -5.33 0.96
C ALA A 11 0.74 -4.55 0.87
N VAL A 12 0.67 -3.65 -0.09
CA VAL A 12 -0.55 -2.96 -0.50
C VAL A 12 -0.70 -3.04 -2.01
N ARG A 13 -1.93 -3.23 -2.48
CA ARG A 13 -2.26 -3.20 -3.90
C ARG A 13 -2.93 -1.89 -4.18
N ILE A 14 -2.45 -1.18 -5.19
CA ILE A 14 -3.10 0.03 -5.69
C ILE A 14 -3.71 -0.26 -7.06
N CYS A 15 -4.97 0.17 -7.21
CA CYS A 15 -5.74 0.09 -8.44
C CYS A 15 -5.99 1.54 -8.87
N LEU A 16 -5.26 1.99 -9.90
CA LEU A 16 -5.37 3.35 -10.41
C LEU A 16 -6.60 3.52 -11.28
N HIS A 17 -7.30 4.63 -11.12
CA HIS A 17 -8.40 5.01 -12.01
C HIS A 17 -7.84 5.57 -13.32
N GLU A 18 -8.72 5.75 -14.32
CA GLU A 18 -8.32 6.46 -15.54
C GLU A 18 -7.87 7.88 -15.19
N PRO A 19 -6.70 8.32 -15.69
CA PRO A 19 -6.16 9.62 -15.33
C PRO A 19 -7.11 10.72 -15.80
N GLN A 20 -7.63 11.49 -14.86
CA GLN A 20 -8.19 12.81 -15.13
C GLN A 20 -7.09 13.82 -14.84
N GLN A 21 -6.62 14.56 -15.85
CA GLN A 21 -5.64 15.64 -15.67
C GLN A 21 -4.34 15.23 -14.93
N ASP A 22 -3.78 14.06 -15.24
CA ASP A 22 -2.55 13.52 -14.61
C ASP A 22 -2.64 13.24 -13.10
N ASP A 23 -3.86 13.07 -12.57
CA ASP A 23 -4.04 12.75 -11.15
C ASP A 23 -3.58 11.33 -10.81
N PHE A 24 -2.78 11.21 -9.73
CA PHE A 24 -2.43 9.94 -9.12
C PHE A 24 -3.50 9.55 -8.09
N ASP A 25 -4.64 9.07 -8.57
CA ASP A 25 -5.77 8.65 -7.75
C ASP A 25 -6.15 7.18 -7.98
N GLY A 26 -6.80 6.59 -6.99
CA GLY A 26 -7.12 5.18 -7.04
C GLY A 26 -7.68 4.62 -5.75
N THR A 27 -7.74 3.29 -5.74
CA THR A 27 -8.16 2.51 -4.58
C THR A 27 -7.02 1.63 -4.10
N LEU A 28 -6.73 1.71 -2.80
CA LEU A 28 -5.74 0.89 -2.12
C LEU A 28 -6.41 -0.27 -1.38
N PHE A 29 -5.88 -1.46 -1.57
CA PHE A 29 -6.28 -2.69 -0.88
C PHE A 29 -5.13 -3.22 -0.01
N SER A 30 -5.49 -3.72 1.17
CA SER A 30 -4.56 -4.34 2.10
C SER A 30 -5.30 -5.33 3.00
N CYS A 31 -4.55 -6.08 3.78
CA CYS A 31 -5.12 -7.12 4.64
C CYS A 31 -5.95 -6.63 5.83
N ILE A 32 -6.17 -5.33 6.02
CA ILE A 32 -6.84 -4.80 7.21
C ILE A 32 -8.37 -4.71 7.06
N ARG A 33 -8.88 -4.80 5.82
CA ARG A 33 -10.31 -4.77 5.50
C ARG A 33 -10.52 -5.15 4.02
N LYS A 34 -11.62 -5.86 3.74
CA LYS A 34 -12.01 -6.22 2.35
C LYS A 34 -12.30 -5.01 1.45
N LYS A 35 -12.93 -3.99 2.01
CA LYS A 35 -13.21 -2.74 1.27
C LYS A 35 -11.95 -1.89 1.18
N GLY A 36 -11.56 -1.55 -0.04
CA GLY A 36 -10.44 -0.66 -0.33
C GLY A 36 -10.61 0.76 0.23
N PHE A 37 -9.53 1.52 0.16
CA PHE A 37 -9.42 2.88 0.64
C PHE A 37 -9.09 3.79 -0.55
N SER A 38 -9.93 4.78 -0.80
CA SER A 38 -9.67 5.77 -1.85
C SER A 38 -8.52 6.69 -1.45
N PHE A 39 -7.67 7.01 -2.42
CA PHE A 39 -6.66 8.06 -2.33
C PHE A 39 -6.76 8.93 -3.58
N HIS A 40 -6.32 10.19 -3.48
CA HIS A 40 -6.54 11.23 -4.50
C HIS A 40 -5.25 11.90 -4.99
N ASN A 41 -4.11 11.49 -4.44
CA ASN A 41 -2.78 11.93 -4.86
C ASN A 41 -1.72 11.06 -4.15
N PHE A 42 -0.48 11.16 -4.62
CA PHE A 42 0.65 10.40 -4.07
C PHE A 42 0.83 10.63 -2.55
N THR A 43 0.68 11.86 -2.06
CA THR A 43 0.79 12.15 -0.62
C THR A 43 -0.28 11.43 0.20
N SER A 44 -1.54 11.43 -0.24
CA SER A 44 -2.63 10.73 0.44
C SER A 44 -2.42 9.21 0.44
N PHE A 45 -1.89 8.65 -0.66
CA PHE A 45 -1.46 7.25 -0.75
C PHE A 45 -0.38 6.91 0.29
N ILE A 46 0.65 7.76 0.43
CA ILE A 46 1.74 7.53 1.39
C ILE A 46 1.22 7.55 2.84
N ILE A 47 0.44 8.56 3.21
CA ILE A 47 -0.11 8.67 4.58
C ILE A 47 -1.01 7.47 4.90
N LEU A 48 -1.88 7.09 3.98
CA LEU A 48 -2.77 5.94 4.13
C LEU A 48 -1.97 4.64 4.31
N THR A 49 -0.94 4.42 3.50
CA THR A 49 -0.11 3.21 3.60
C THR A 49 0.70 3.20 4.90
N GLU A 50 1.24 4.32 5.37
CA GLU A 50 1.83 4.45 6.71
C GLU A 50 0.86 4.00 7.81
N GLU A 51 -0.37 4.51 7.80
CA GLU A 51 -1.39 4.19 8.79
C GLU A 51 -1.76 2.69 8.78
N ILE A 52 -1.77 2.07 7.59
CA ILE A 52 -2.00 0.63 7.40
C ILE A 52 -0.82 -0.17 7.97
N LEU A 53 0.42 0.18 7.62
CA LEU A 53 1.62 -0.51 8.12
C LEU A 53 1.77 -0.37 9.63
N ASP A 54 1.38 0.77 10.20
CA ASP A 54 1.32 0.99 11.64
C ASP A 54 0.24 0.12 12.30
N PHE A 55 -0.93 -0.04 11.66
CA PHE A 55 -1.97 -0.93 12.16
C PHE A 55 -1.57 -2.42 12.07
N VAL A 56 -0.95 -2.84 10.97
CA VAL A 56 -0.48 -4.22 10.77
C VAL A 56 0.72 -4.54 11.67
N GLY A 57 1.52 -3.53 12.01
CA GLY A 57 2.75 -3.68 12.79
C GLY A 57 3.91 -4.28 11.98
N LYS A 58 3.78 -4.43 10.65
CA LYS A 58 4.79 -5.04 9.77
C LYS A 58 5.07 -4.17 8.54
N PRO A 59 6.35 -4.00 8.16
CA PRO A 59 7.54 -4.35 8.94
C PRO A 59 7.63 -3.45 10.18
N GLN A 60 8.16 -3.91 11.30
CA GLN A 60 8.22 -3.07 12.51
C GLN A 60 8.99 -1.77 12.23
N SER A 61 8.42 -0.62 12.65
CA SER A 61 9.13 0.66 12.56
C SER A 61 10.41 0.58 13.39
N PHE A 62 11.55 0.92 12.79
CA PHE A 62 12.85 0.92 13.50
C PHE A 62 13.00 2.09 14.48
N GLN A 63 12.13 3.09 14.39
CA GLN A 63 12.05 4.20 15.32
C GLN A 63 10.80 4.03 16.19
N GLU A 64 10.96 4.13 17.51
CA GLU A 64 9.86 4.43 18.42
C GLU A 64 9.27 5.78 18.01
N LYS A 65 8.13 5.76 17.31
CA LYS A 65 7.40 6.98 17.01
C LYS A 65 6.96 7.55 18.37
N ARG A 66 7.53 8.68 18.80
CA ARG A 66 6.96 9.49 19.89
C ARG A 66 5.46 9.64 19.59
N THR A 67 4.61 9.04 20.40
CA THR A 67 3.16 9.03 20.22
C THR A 67 2.58 10.40 20.58
N PHE A 68 2.91 11.42 19.79
CA PHE A 68 2.24 12.71 19.86
C PHE A 68 0.97 12.58 19.03
N ASN A 69 -0.09 12.09 19.69
CA ASN A 69 -1.52 12.19 19.35
C ASN A 69 -1.84 12.63 17.89
N LYS A 70 -1.43 11.85 16.89
CA LYS A 70 -1.86 12.04 15.50
C LYS A 70 -3.12 11.22 15.33
N GLU A 71 -4.27 11.88 15.30
CA GLU A 71 -5.49 11.25 14.80
C GLU A 71 -5.18 10.66 13.42
N LYS A 72 -5.49 9.38 13.22
CA LYS A 72 -5.35 8.74 11.91
C LYS A 72 -6.25 9.48 10.93
N LYS A 73 -5.67 10.04 9.88
CA LYS A 73 -6.35 10.90 8.91
C LYS A 73 -7.29 10.10 8.01
N TYR A 74 -6.94 8.84 7.71
CA TYR A 74 -7.72 8.01 6.78
C TYR A 74 -8.33 6.78 7.44
N LEU A 75 -7.63 6.18 8.41
CA LEU A 75 -8.12 4.99 9.10
C LEU A 75 -9.00 5.34 10.30
N ARG A 76 -10.32 5.22 10.12
CA ARG A 76 -11.23 5.04 11.26
C ARG A 76 -11.07 3.61 11.77
N ILE A 77 -10.67 3.47 13.03
CA ILE A 77 -10.31 2.16 13.64
C ILE A 77 -11.52 1.20 13.70
N GLU A 78 -12.73 1.75 13.68
CA GLU A 78 -13.97 0.99 13.61
C GLU A 78 -13.96 0.03 12.40
N ASN A 79 -14.08 -1.28 12.67
CA ASN A 79 -14.13 -2.36 11.69
C ASN A 79 -12.82 -2.65 10.93
N LEU A 80 -11.66 -2.36 11.53
CA LEU A 80 -10.36 -2.83 11.01
C LEU A 80 -9.92 -4.10 11.73
N HIS A 81 -9.56 -5.12 10.96
CA HIS A 81 -8.92 -6.34 11.47
C HIS A 81 -8.04 -6.97 10.39
N ILE A 82 -6.90 -7.51 10.81
CA ILE A 82 -6.00 -8.21 9.89
C ILE A 82 -6.69 -9.51 9.48
N GLN A 83 -7.15 -9.59 8.24
CA GLN A 83 -7.73 -10.80 7.66
C GLN A 83 -6.65 -11.88 7.58
N GLU A 84 -7.01 -13.14 7.82
CA GLU A 84 -6.10 -14.27 7.61
C GLU A 84 -5.87 -14.50 6.12
N ASP A 85 -6.96 -14.64 5.36
CA ASP A 85 -6.96 -14.75 3.91
C ASP A 85 -7.11 -13.37 3.24
N CYS A 86 -6.16 -13.05 2.37
CA CYS A 86 -6.12 -11.83 1.58
C CYS A 86 -5.95 -12.11 0.08
N SER A 87 -6.13 -13.35 -0.36
CA SER A 87 -6.02 -13.75 -1.76
C SER A 87 -6.95 -12.94 -2.67
N TYR A 88 -8.14 -12.55 -2.18
CA TYR A 88 -9.10 -11.68 -2.87
C TYR A 88 -8.52 -10.34 -3.34
N ILE A 89 -7.41 -9.89 -2.76
CA ILE A 89 -6.73 -8.66 -3.20
C ILE A 89 -6.18 -8.85 -4.62
N TYR A 90 -5.74 -10.06 -4.98
CA TYR A 90 -5.25 -10.36 -6.33
C TYR A 90 -6.33 -10.22 -7.41
N GLU A 91 -7.61 -10.28 -7.04
CA GLU A 91 -8.75 -10.12 -7.94
C GLU A 91 -9.10 -8.65 -8.21
N GLN A 92 -8.48 -7.71 -7.49
CA GLN A 92 -8.73 -6.28 -7.65
C GLN A 92 -7.86 -5.71 -8.76
N HIS A 93 -8.48 -4.95 -9.66
CA HIS A 93 -7.81 -4.32 -10.79
C HIS A 93 -8.28 -2.86 -10.94
N GLY A 94 -7.34 -1.96 -11.21
CA GLY A 94 -7.61 -0.59 -11.63
C GLY A 94 -8.00 -0.51 -13.10
N ALA A 95 -8.67 0.57 -13.47
CA ALA A 95 -9.03 0.84 -14.87
C ALA A 95 -7.80 1.19 -15.72
N TYR A 96 -6.81 1.88 -15.14
CA TYR A 96 -5.60 2.30 -15.84
C TYR A 96 -4.41 1.37 -15.58
N ALA A 97 -4.08 1.14 -14.31
CA ALA A 97 -2.97 0.29 -13.91
C ALA A 97 -3.20 -0.31 -12.52
N THR A 98 -2.56 -1.45 -12.28
CA THR A 98 -2.58 -2.14 -10.98
C THR A 98 -1.16 -2.45 -10.55
N TYR A 99 -0.82 -2.12 -9.30
CA TYR A 99 0.50 -2.39 -8.74
C TYR A 99 0.41 -3.05 -7.37
N ASP A 100 1.27 -4.03 -7.13
CA ASP A 100 1.53 -4.55 -5.79
C ASP A 100 2.82 -3.95 -5.26
N ILE A 101 2.76 -3.33 -4.09
CA ILE A 101 3.89 -2.69 -3.44
C ILE A 101 4.19 -3.48 -2.17
N ILE A 102 5.34 -4.15 -2.14
CA ILE A 102 5.77 -4.96 -0.99
C ILE A 102 6.82 -4.18 -0.20
N ILE A 103 6.46 -3.73 0.99
CA ILE A 103 7.33 -2.93 1.87
C ILE A 103 8.15 -3.88 2.75
N MET A 104 9.44 -4.00 2.46
CA MET A 104 10.35 -4.90 3.18
C MET A 104 10.91 -4.26 4.44
N THR A 105 11.30 -2.97 4.40
CA THR A 105 11.84 -2.28 5.57
C THR A 105 11.34 -0.83 5.69
N ARG A 106 11.36 -0.32 6.92
CA ARG A 106 11.07 1.08 7.30
C ARG A 106 12.28 1.69 8.03
N ARG A 107 13.45 1.68 7.39
CA ARG A 107 14.71 2.19 8.01
C ARG A 107 14.82 3.69 7.78
N LYS A 108 15.27 4.44 8.80
CA LYS A 108 15.54 5.89 8.73
C LYS A 108 14.36 6.74 8.20
N SER A 109 13.13 6.35 8.52
CA SER A 109 11.90 7.03 8.06
C SER A 109 11.61 6.92 6.57
N ASP A 110 12.27 6.00 5.86
CA ASP A 110 12.01 5.72 4.44
C ASP A 110 11.61 4.26 4.23
N TRP A 111 10.88 4.02 3.14
CA TRP A 111 10.49 2.68 2.73
C TRP A 111 11.47 2.07 1.76
N GLN A 112 11.69 0.77 1.94
CA GLN A 112 12.43 -0.03 0.98
C GLN A 112 11.61 -1.25 0.62
N GLY A 113 11.57 -1.59 -0.67
CA GLY A 113 10.67 -2.61 -1.16
C GLY A 113 10.80 -2.88 -2.64
N ILE A 114 9.84 -3.63 -3.15
CA ILE A 114 9.69 -3.92 -4.57
C ILE A 114 8.29 -3.51 -5.04
N VAL A 115 8.20 -3.13 -6.30
CA VAL A 115 6.94 -2.91 -7.00
C VAL A 115 6.74 -4.03 -8.01
N LYS A 116 5.54 -4.57 -8.06
CA LYS A 116 5.12 -5.52 -9.09
C LYS A 116 3.98 -4.95 -9.92
N LYS A 117 3.94 -5.30 -11.19
CA LYS A 117 2.82 -5.12 -12.10
C LYS A 117 2.51 -6.48 -12.71
N ASP A 118 1.27 -6.93 -12.65
CA ASP A 118 0.85 -8.22 -13.19
C ASP A 118 1.75 -9.39 -12.71
N GLU A 119 2.05 -9.40 -11.41
CA GLU A 119 2.94 -10.36 -10.71
C GLU A 119 4.44 -10.28 -11.06
N GLU A 120 4.83 -9.50 -12.08
CA GLU A 120 6.22 -9.26 -12.45
C GLU A 120 6.84 -8.10 -11.66
N VAL A 121 8.07 -8.28 -11.21
CA VAL A 121 8.83 -7.20 -10.52
C VAL A 121 9.29 -6.18 -11.56
N ILE A 122 8.78 -4.96 -11.44
CA ILE A 122 9.12 -3.85 -12.35
C ILE A 122 10.21 -2.94 -11.80
N GLY A 123 10.57 -3.09 -10.52
CA GLY A 123 11.62 -2.31 -9.89
C GLY A 123 11.69 -2.47 -8.39
N GLU A 124 12.86 -2.12 -7.85
CA GLU A 124 13.11 -1.98 -6.42
C GLU A 124 13.15 -0.49 -6.07
N PHE A 125 12.76 -0.15 -4.85
CA PHE A 125 12.88 1.20 -4.32
C PHE A 125 13.55 1.19 -2.95
N LYS A 126 14.37 2.21 -2.69
CA LYS A 126 15.08 2.44 -1.44
C LYS A 126 14.61 3.69 -0.70
N SER A 127 13.70 4.46 -1.30
CA SER A 127 13.06 5.64 -0.74
C SER A 127 11.66 5.83 -1.30
N ILE A 128 10.85 6.66 -0.63
CA ILE A 128 9.52 7.07 -1.15
C ILE A 128 9.64 7.81 -2.50
N LEU A 129 10.74 8.54 -2.72
CA LEU A 129 10.99 9.25 -3.98
C LEU A 129 11.23 8.26 -5.13
N GLU A 130 12.02 7.21 -4.91
CA GLU A 130 12.20 6.14 -5.89
C GLU A 130 10.88 5.41 -6.18
N LEU A 131 10.06 5.16 -5.15
CA LEU A 131 8.72 4.61 -5.35
C LEU A 131 7.84 5.53 -6.21
N MET A 132 7.90 6.85 -5.99
CA MET A 132 7.19 7.83 -6.81
C MET A 132 7.62 7.77 -8.28
N HIS A 133 8.92 7.66 -8.54
CA HIS A 133 9.43 7.50 -9.90
C HIS A 133 8.93 6.21 -10.56
N LEU A 134 8.87 5.10 -9.83
CA LEU A 134 8.36 3.83 -10.39
C LEU A 134 6.87 3.88 -10.75
N LEU A 135 6.07 4.69 -10.04
CA LEU A 135 4.60 4.68 -10.15
C LEU A 135 4.03 5.83 -10.98
N VAL A 136 4.63 7.02 -10.91
CA VAL A 136 4.07 8.26 -11.48
C VAL A 136 4.88 8.76 -12.68
N VAL A 137 6.20 8.67 -12.61
CA VAL A 137 7.10 9.22 -13.63
C VAL A 137 7.54 8.09 -14.55
N ARG A 138 6.70 7.78 -15.55
CA ARG A 138 7.05 6.82 -16.61
C ARG A 138 6.94 7.46 -17.98
#